data_AF-R6LUH1-F1
#
_entry.id   AF-R6LUH1-F1
#
_cell.length_a   1.000
_cell.length_b   1.000
_cell.length_c   1.000
_cell.angle_alpha   90.00
_cell.angle_beta   90.00
_cell.angle_gamma   90.00
#
_symmetry.space_group_name_H-M   'P 1'
#
loop_
_entity.id
_entity.type
_entity.pdbx_description
1 polymer ?
#
loop_
_entity_poly.entity_id
_entity_poly.type
_entity_poly.pdbx_seq_one_letter_code
_entity_poly.pdbx_strand_id
1 'polypeptide(L)'
;MRQSAANISRLSEAEPAVRKLLELEQVEDFAVRDVDLGSGILSCVLTFPEKLFYQVLSEESGFPVENDGELLELLESLSAAKREYDRIAPALEQVRATGYGIVMPSAEEMHLEVPQIVRKNGNYAVKLQASAPSIHMMRADIRTEISPMVGDEKQSEDLIHYLLGEYEGNTEKLWESNIFGKSLFQLVNEGLSAKLKRMPEDARMKLKDSLTRIINESSGGLICIIL
;
A
#
# COMPACT_ATOMS: atom_id res chain seq x y z
N MET A 1 15.76 21.09 -27.06
CA MET A 1 14.98 20.77 -28.27
C MET A 1 14.21 21.97 -28.86
N ARG A 2 13.22 22.57 -28.17
CA ARG A 2 12.43 23.70 -28.73
C ARG A 2 13.28 24.90 -29.19
N GLN A 3 14.33 25.26 -28.44
CA GLN A 3 15.25 26.34 -28.81
C GLN A 3 16.11 26.00 -30.04
N SER A 4 16.56 24.76 -30.18
CA SER A 4 17.33 24.30 -31.34
C SER A 4 16.48 24.28 -32.61
N ALA A 5 15.20 23.92 -32.49
CA ALA A 5 14.25 23.90 -33.60
C ALA A 5 13.82 25.31 -34.06
N ALA A 6 13.80 26.30 -33.15
CA ALA A 6 13.39 27.67 -33.46
C ALA A 6 14.30 28.41 -34.44
N ASN A 7 15.52 27.93 -34.67
CA ASN A 7 16.53 28.55 -35.54
C ASN A 7 16.66 27.88 -36.91
N ILE A 8 15.77 26.96 -37.26
CA ILE A 8 15.78 26.27 -38.56
C ILE A 8 14.87 27.03 -39.52
N SER A 9 15.46 27.75 -40.47
CA SER A 9 14.73 28.48 -41.50
C SER A 9 14.83 27.83 -42.89
N ARG A 10 15.84 26.99 -43.09
CA ARG A 10 16.09 26.22 -44.32
C ARG A 10 16.38 24.77 -43.98
N LEU A 11 16.03 23.86 -44.88
CA LEU A 11 16.28 22.43 -44.70
C LEU A 11 17.79 22.10 -44.54
N SER A 12 18.66 22.89 -45.19
CA SER A 12 20.12 22.79 -45.03
C SER A 12 20.62 23.12 -43.61
N GLU A 13 19.81 23.79 -42.79
CA GLU A 13 20.13 24.17 -41.41
C GLU A 13 19.61 23.14 -40.39
N ALA A 14 18.74 22.22 -40.83
CA ALA A 14 18.10 21.24 -39.96
C ALA A 14 19.11 20.23 -39.39
N GLU A 15 19.99 19.67 -40.22
CA GLU A 15 21.01 18.73 -39.74
C GLU A 15 22.01 19.39 -38.76
N PRO A 16 22.59 20.58 -39.04
CA PRO A 16 23.41 21.30 -38.06
C PRO A 16 22.68 21.65 -36.77
N ALA A 17 21.39 21.99 -36.82
CA ALA A 17 20.60 22.33 -35.65
C ALA A 17 20.29 21.09 -34.77
N VAL A 18 20.01 19.95 -35.40
CA VAL A 18 19.82 18.66 -34.70
C VAL A 18 21.16 18.18 -34.12
N ARG A 19 22.28 18.39 -34.81
CA ARG A 19 23.62 18.05 -34.30
C ARG A 19 23.97 18.76 -32.98
N LYS A 20 23.46 19.98 -32.74
CA LYS A 20 23.60 20.66 -31.44
C LYS A 20 22.93 19.91 -30.29
N LEU A 21 21.97 19.01 -30.57
CA LEU A 21 21.36 18.19 -29.52
C LEU A 21 22.34 17.16 -28.94
N LEU A 22 23.42 16.81 -29.67
CA LEU A 22 24.52 15.99 -29.14
C LEU A 22 25.36 16.70 -28.07
N GLU A 23 25.19 18.02 -27.87
CA GLU A 23 25.81 18.73 -26.75
C GLU A 23 25.09 18.45 -25.41
N LEU A 24 23.91 17.83 -25.45
CA LEU A 24 23.17 17.43 -24.26
C LEU A 24 23.67 16.06 -23.78
N GLU A 25 23.99 15.94 -22.48
CA GLU A 25 24.46 14.67 -21.88
C GLU A 25 23.46 13.52 -22.02
N GLN A 26 22.17 13.84 -22.23
CA GLN A 26 21.10 12.87 -22.40
C GLN A 26 21.04 12.28 -23.81
N VAL A 27 21.73 12.85 -24.81
CA VAL A 27 21.63 12.41 -26.21
C VAL A 27 22.95 11.74 -26.62
N GLU A 28 22.86 10.48 -26.99
CA GLU A 28 24.02 9.68 -27.42
C GLU A 28 24.28 9.81 -28.93
N ASP A 29 23.22 9.75 -29.75
CA ASP A 29 23.33 9.84 -31.20
C ASP A 29 22.04 10.37 -31.85
N PHE A 30 22.10 10.71 -33.14
CA PHE A 30 20.92 10.99 -33.95
C PHE A 30 21.06 10.45 -35.38
N ALA A 31 19.95 10.00 -35.95
CA ALA A 31 19.86 9.58 -37.34
C ALA A 31 18.71 10.31 -38.05
N VAL A 32 18.97 10.84 -39.25
CA VAL A 32 17.91 11.38 -40.12
C VAL A 32 17.20 10.19 -40.76
N ARG A 33 15.89 10.08 -40.51
CA ARG A 33 15.04 8.97 -40.98
C ARG A 33 14.41 9.26 -42.32
N ASP A 34 13.92 10.49 -42.50
CA ASP A 34 13.22 10.89 -43.71
C ASP A 34 13.25 12.41 -43.90
N VAL A 35 13.17 12.83 -45.16
CA VAL A 35 13.19 14.24 -45.58
C VAL A 35 12.13 14.45 -46.63
N ASP A 36 11.01 15.07 -46.25
CA ASP A 36 9.96 15.48 -47.17
C ASP A 36 10.22 16.92 -47.66
N LEU A 37 10.74 17.03 -48.88
CA LEU A 37 11.01 18.30 -49.53
C LEU A 37 9.74 19.08 -49.91
N GLY A 38 8.61 18.39 -50.10
CA GLY A 38 7.34 19.00 -50.50
C GLY A 38 6.61 19.69 -49.35
N SER A 39 6.73 19.13 -48.14
CA SER A 39 6.16 19.72 -46.90
C SER A 39 7.19 20.42 -46.02
N GLY A 40 8.49 20.27 -46.30
CA GLY A 40 9.57 20.82 -45.51
C GLY A 40 9.79 20.11 -44.16
N ILE A 41 9.34 18.86 -44.03
CA ILE A 41 9.43 18.08 -42.78
C ILE A 41 10.70 17.24 -42.79
N LEU A 42 11.49 17.35 -41.73
CA LEU A 42 12.64 16.49 -41.44
C LEU A 42 12.32 15.60 -40.24
N SER A 43 12.39 14.28 -40.42
CA SER A 43 12.21 13.31 -39.35
C SER A 43 13.57 12.79 -38.87
N CYS A 44 13.85 12.91 -37.58
CA CYS A 44 15.05 12.38 -36.96
C CYS A 44 14.72 11.44 -35.79
N VAL A 45 15.54 10.42 -35.61
CA VAL A 45 15.53 9.53 -34.44
C VAL A 45 16.69 9.94 -33.55
N LEU A 46 16.41 10.13 -32.26
CA LEU A 46 17.43 10.37 -31.24
C LEU A 46 17.67 9.09 -30.47
N THR A 47 18.94 8.76 -30.26
CA THR A 47 19.39 7.69 -29.39
C THR A 47 19.78 8.29 -28.05
N PHE A 48 19.26 7.72 -26.97
CA PHE A 48 19.54 8.14 -25.60
C PHE A 48 20.36 7.03 -24.92
N PRO A 49 21.27 7.38 -24.00
CA PRO A 49 22.01 6.38 -23.24
C PRO A 49 21.07 5.47 -22.44
N GLU A 50 21.38 4.18 -22.39
CA GLU A 50 20.59 3.20 -21.63
C GLU A 50 20.46 3.58 -20.15
N LYS A 51 21.47 4.24 -19.58
CA LYS A 51 21.45 4.76 -18.21
C LYS A 51 20.27 5.72 -17.95
N LEU A 52 19.84 6.49 -18.96
CA LEU A 52 18.72 7.42 -18.83
C LEU A 52 17.41 6.67 -18.61
N PHE A 53 17.24 5.50 -19.23
CA PHE A 53 16.07 4.66 -19.02
C PHE A 53 15.95 4.23 -17.55
N TYR A 54 17.04 3.73 -16.97
CA TYR A 54 17.06 3.29 -15.57
C TYR A 54 16.91 4.45 -14.57
N GLN A 55 17.44 5.64 -14.89
CA GLN A 55 17.22 6.86 -14.09
C GLN A 55 15.74 7.24 -14.03
N VAL A 56 15.08 7.35 -15.18
CA VAL A 56 13.64 7.66 -15.24
C VAL A 56 12.83 6.58 -14.56
N LEU A 57 13.16 5.30 -14.78
CA LEU A 57 12.51 4.19 -14.12
C LEU A 57 12.62 4.28 -12.60
N SER A 58 13.80 4.63 -12.09
CA SER A 58 14.03 4.76 -10.65
C SER A 58 13.26 5.93 -10.05
N GLU A 59 13.22 7.07 -10.74
CA GLU A 59 12.49 8.26 -10.32
C GLU A 59 10.98 8.00 -10.25
N GLU A 60 10.41 7.37 -11.28
CA GLU A 60 8.97 7.13 -11.38
C GLU A 60 8.51 5.96 -10.49
N SER A 61 9.32 4.91 -10.37
CA SER A 61 8.97 3.74 -9.55
C SER A 61 9.29 3.94 -8.06
N GLY A 62 10.21 4.85 -7.73
CA GLY A 62 10.74 5.02 -6.37
C GLY A 62 11.70 3.92 -5.93
N PHE A 63 12.05 2.97 -6.81
CA PHE A 63 13.02 1.91 -6.55
C PHE A 63 14.33 2.20 -7.27
N PRO A 64 15.49 2.07 -6.60
CA PRO A 64 16.77 2.20 -7.28
C PRO A 64 16.95 1.02 -8.24
N VAL A 65 17.08 1.31 -9.53
CA VAL A 65 17.39 0.34 -10.59
C VAL A 65 18.46 0.96 -11.47
N GLU A 66 19.59 0.30 -11.63
CA GLU A 66 20.71 0.76 -12.45
C GLU A 66 20.97 -0.11 -13.68
N ASN A 67 20.40 -1.32 -13.74
CA ASN A 67 20.59 -2.27 -14.84
C ASN A 67 19.46 -3.33 -14.92
N ASP A 68 19.45 -4.11 -16.00
CA ASP A 68 18.49 -5.20 -16.24
C ASP A 68 18.45 -6.26 -15.14
N GLY A 69 19.59 -6.55 -14.50
CA GLY A 69 19.67 -7.53 -13.41
C GLY A 69 18.88 -7.05 -12.18
N GLU A 70 19.12 -5.81 -11.77
CA GLU A 70 18.38 -5.16 -10.69
C GLU A 70 16.90 -5.00 -11.01
N LEU A 71 16.57 -4.74 -12.28
CA LEU A 71 15.19 -4.69 -12.73
C LEU A 71 14.51 -6.06 -12.58
N LEU A 72 15.19 -7.14 -12.95
CA LEU A 72 14.65 -8.49 -12.81
C LEU A 72 14.44 -8.85 -11.33
N GLU A 73 15.42 -8.57 -10.47
CA GLU A 73 15.31 -8.79 -9.02
C GLU A 73 14.13 -8.00 -8.42
N LEU A 74 13.96 -6.74 -8.84
CA LEU A 74 12.82 -5.92 -8.44
C LEU A 74 11.50 -6.57 -8.86
N LEU A 75 11.37 -6.99 -10.12
CA LEU A 75 10.17 -7.65 -10.63
C LEU A 75 9.85 -8.96 -9.90
N GLU A 76 10.86 -9.76 -9.57
CA GLU A 76 10.68 -10.96 -8.76
C GLU A 76 10.16 -10.64 -7.36
N SER A 77 10.74 -9.64 -6.70
CA SER A 77 10.31 -9.20 -5.37
C SER A 77 8.87 -8.65 -5.37
N LEU A 78 8.52 -7.85 -6.38
CA LEU A 78 7.18 -7.30 -6.56
C LEU A 78 6.16 -8.39 -6.89
N SER A 79 6.54 -9.39 -7.70
CA SER A 79 5.72 -10.56 -8.00
C SER A 79 5.41 -11.37 -6.73
N ALA A 80 6.42 -11.62 -5.90
CA ALA A 80 6.25 -12.30 -4.61
C ALA A 80 5.33 -11.49 -3.67
N ALA A 81 5.58 -10.19 -3.51
CA ALA A 81 4.75 -9.31 -2.69
C ALA A 81 3.29 -9.24 -3.20
N LYS A 82 3.10 -9.20 -4.52
CA LYS A 82 1.78 -9.21 -5.15
C LYS A 82 1.02 -10.49 -4.87
N ARG A 83 1.67 -11.67 -4.93
CA ARG A 83 1.02 -12.94 -4.61
C ARG A 83 0.51 -12.98 -3.17
N GLU A 84 1.32 -12.52 -2.22
CA GLU A 84 0.91 -12.42 -0.82
C GLU A 84 -0.24 -11.41 -0.63
N TYR A 85 -0.18 -10.26 -1.30
CA TYR A 85 -1.26 -9.27 -1.27
C TYR A 85 -2.56 -9.81 -1.87
N ASP A 86 -2.50 -10.41 -3.05
CA ASP A 86 -3.67 -10.95 -3.76
C ASP A 86 -4.37 -12.03 -2.91
N ARG A 87 -3.61 -12.79 -2.12
CA ARG A 87 -4.15 -13.76 -1.16
C ARG A 87 -4.97 -13.10 -0.05
N ILE A 88 -4.51 -11.97 0.50
CA ILE A 88 -5.17 -11.29 1.62
C ILE A 88 -6.21 -10.24 1.20
N ALA A 89 -6.16 -9.75 -0.04
CA ALA A 89 -6.99 -8.65 -0.54
C ALA A 89 -8.50 -8.89 -0.38
N PRO A 90 -9.05 -10.08 -0.70
CA PRO A 90 -10.48 -10.34 -0.49
C PRO A 90 -10.89 -10.29 0.98
N ALA A 91 -10.03 -10.76 1.89
CA ALA A 91 -10.29 -10.68 3.33
C ALA A 91 -10.25 -9.24 3.83
N LEU A 92 -9.32 -8.41 3.32
CA LEU A 92 -9.29 -6.97 3.62
C LEU A 92 -10.57 -6.26 3.17
N GLU A 93 -11.11 -6.60 2.00
CA GLU A 93 -12.40 -6.06 1.55
C GLU A 93 -13.55 -6.46 2.48
N GLN A 94 -13.59 -7.72 2.93
CA GLN A 94 -14.57 -8.19 3.91
C GLN A 94 -14.45 -7.44 5.25
N VAL A 95 -13.24 -7.20 5.74
CA VAL A 95 -12.99 -6.41 6.96
C VAL A 95 -13.50 -4.98 6.78
N ARG A 96 -13.26 -4.35 5.63
CA ARG A 96 -13.76 -3.00 5.35
C ARG A 96 -15.28 -2.95 5.33
N ALA A 97 -15.92 -3.95 4.72
CA ALA A 97 -17.37 -4.02 4.58
C ALA A 97 -18.10 -4.40 5.88
N THR A 98 -17.61 -5.41 6.61
CA THR A 98 -18.33 -6.05 7.71
C THR A 98 -17.62 -5.98 9.06
N GLY A 99 -16.35 -5.57 9.08
CA GLY A 99 -15.49 -5.61 10.26
C GLY A 99 -14.81 -6.96 10.49
N TYR A 100 -15.11 -7.98 9.69
CA TYR A 100 -14.52 -9.31 9.80
C TYR A 100 -14.16 -9.87 8.42
N GLY A 101 -12.97 -10.44 8.27
CA GLY A 101 -12.55 -11.05 7.02
C GLY A 101 -11.74 -12.31 7.24
N ILE A 102 -11.89 -13.26 6.31
CA ILE A 102 -11.25 -14.57 6.38
C ILE A 102 -10.39 -14.76 5.14
N VAL A 103 -9.11 -15.06 5.35
CA VAL A 103 -8.22 -15.53 4.29
C VAL A 103 -8.37 -17.05 4.22
N MET A 104 -8.84 -17.54 3.08
CA MET A 104 -8.96 -18.97 2.84
C MET A 104 -7.55 -19.58 2.67
N PRO A 105 -7.29 -20.77 3.22
CA PRO A 105 -6.04 -21.49 2.96
C PRO A 105 -5.92 -21.82 1.47
N SER A 106 -4.70 -21.79 0.97
CA SER A 106 -4.40 -22.29 -0.37
C SER A 106 -4.41 -23.82 -0.38
N ALA A 107 -4.54 -24.43 -1.57
CA ALA A 107 -4.47 -25.88 -1.71
C ALA A 107 -3.14 -26.46 -1.20
N GLU A 108 -2.05 -25.69 -1.30
CA GLU A 108 -0.71 -26.07 -0.83
C GLU A 108 -0.60 -26.10 0.70
N GLU A 109 -1.46 -25.36 1.39
CA GLU A 109 -1.52 -25.32 2.86
C GLU A 109 -2.44 -26.39 3.45
N MET A 110 -3.15 -27.14 2.61
CA MET A 110 -4.03 -28.22 3.04
C MET A 110 -3.20 -29.48 3.29
N HIS A 111 -3.25 -29.98 4.52
CA HIS A 111 -2.67 -31.25 4.91
C HIS A 111 -3.75 -32.33 4.98
N LEU A 112 -3.61 -33.38 4.18
CA LEU A 112 -4.49 -34.55 4.23
C LEU A 112 -3.78 -35.67 5.02
N GLU A 113 -4.37 -36.08 6.13
CA GLU A 113 -3.88 -37.23 6.90
C GLU A 113 -4.16 -38.54 6.16
N VAL A 114 -3.34 -39.56 6.46
CA VAL A 114 -3.49 -40.89 5.85
C VAL A 114 -4.90 -41.43 6.10
N PRO A 115 -5.66 -41.80 5.05
CA PRO A 115 -7.00 -42.35 5.20
C PRO A 115 -6.99 -43.64 6.02
N GLN A 116 -7.92 -43.75 6.97
CA GLN A 116 -8.04 -44.95 7.81
C GLN A 116 -9.39 -45.62 7.60
N ILE A 117 -9.38 -46.95 7.47
CA ILE A 117 -10.63 -47.73 7.45
C ILE A 117 -11.14 -47.85 8.89
N VAL A 118 -12.35 -47.37 9.12
CA VAL A 118 -13.05 -47.46 10.40
C VAL A 118 -14.30 -48.30 10.26
N ARG A 119 -14.62 -49.08 11.28
CA ARG A 119 -15.83 -49.91 11.30
C ARG A 119 -16.93 -49.17 12.05
N LYS A 120 -18.06 -48.87 11.39
CA LYS A 120 -19.21 -48.17 11.98
C LYS A 120 -20.48 -48.97 11.69
N ASN A 121 -21.18 -49.42 12.74
CA ASN A 121 -22.43 -50.19 12.66
C ASN A 121 -22.37 -51.41 11.71
N GLY A 122 -21.28 -52.19 11.76
CA GLY A 122 -21.10 -53.37 10.91
C GLY A 122 -20.56 -53.10 9.51
N ASN A 123 -20.59 -51.85 9.03
CA ASN A 123 -20.06 -51.43 7.73
C ASN A 123 -18.64 -50.85 7.85
N TYR A 124 -17.89 -50.91 6.75
CA TYR A 124 -16.58 -50.26 6.62
C TYR A 124 -16.76 -48.84 6.06
N ALA A 125 -16.09 -47.86 6.67
CA ALA A 125 -16.05 -46.49 6.21
C ALA A 125 -14.60 -46.01 6.16
N VAL A 126 -14.31 -45.01 5.32
CA VAL A 126 -13.00 -44.36 5.26
C VAL A 126 -13.07 -43.07 6.06
N LYS A 127 -12.22 -42.93 7.07
CA LYS A 127 -11.99 -41.68 7.79
C LYS A 127 -10.97 -40.87 7.00
N LEU A 128 -11.40 -39.73 6.48
CA LEU A 128 -10.55 -38.71 5.87
C LEU A 128 -10.47 -37.53 6.84
N GLN A 129 -9.27 -37.02 7.06
CA GLN A 129 -9.03 -35.87 7.93
C GLN A 129 -8.13 -34.90 7.17
N ALA A 130 -8.60 -33.68 7.00
CA ALA A 130 -7.85 -32.59 6.37
C ALA A 130 -7.74 -31.43 7.36
N SER A 131 -6.59 -30.78 7.39
CA SER A 131 -6.35 -29.58 8.21
C SER A 131 -5.66 -28.51 7.36
N ALA A 132 -5.95 -27.25 7.68
CA ALA A 132 -5.30 -26.10 7.05
C ALA A 132 -5.37 -24.90 8.01
N PRO A 133 -4.37 -24.01 8.00
CA PRO A 133 -4.42 -22.79 8.77
C PRO A 133 -5.46 -21.82 8.19
N SER A 134 -6.20 -21.11 9.04
CA SER A 134 -7.04 -19.98 8.62
C SER A 134 -6.53 -18.69 9.24
N ILE A 135 -6.52 -17.61 8.46
CA ILE A 135 -6.19 -16.27 8.97
C ILE A 135 -7.48 -15.48 9.05
N HIS A 136 -7.74 -14.93 10.24
CA HIS A 136 -8.90 -14.11 10.51
C HIS A 136 -8.45 -12.68 10.82
N MET A 137 -9.04 -11.73 10.12
CA MET A 137 -8.77 -10.31 10.28
C MET A 137 -10.00 -9.64 10.91
N MET A 138 -9.77 -8.78 11.89
CA MET A 138 -10.84 -8.10 12.63
C MET A 138 -10.56 -6.59 12.65
N ARG A 139 -11.57 -5.77 12.31
CA ARG A 139 -11.53 -4.32 12.55
C ARG A 139 -11.94 -4.05 13.99
N ALA A 140 -11.13 -3.28 14.70
CA ALA A 140 -11.46 -2.77 16.02
C ALA A 140 -11.52 -1.24 15.97
N ASP A 141 -12.70 -0.68 16.25
CA ASP A 141 -12.90 0.76 16.25
C ASP A 141 -12.46 1.34 17.60
N ILE A 142 -11.38 2.11 17.60
CA ILE A 142 -10.81 2.69 18.82
C ILE A 142 -11.27 4.13 18.96
N ARG A 143 -11.85 4.44 20.12
CA ARG A 143 -12.26 5.81 20.47
C ARG A 143 -11.27 6.37 21.48
N THR A 144 -10.78 7.58 21.23
CA THR A 144 -9.95 8.34 22.17
C THR A 144 -10.54 9.73 22.34
N GLU A 145 -10.74 10.12 23.60
CA GLU A 145 -11.06 11.48 23.99
C GLU A 145 -9.78 12.14 24.48
N ILE A 146 -9.55 13.39 24.08
CA ILE A 146 -8.47 14.22 24.60
C ILE A 146 -9.10 15.36 25.41
N SER A 147 -8.66 15.51 26.65
CA SER A 147 -9.06 16.62 27.51
C SER A 147 -7.80 17.42 27.82
N PRO A 148 -7.36 18.33 26.92
CA PRO A 148 -6.20 19.15 27.19
C PRO A 148 -6.50 20.00 28.43
N MET A 149 -5.56 20.03 29.39
CA MET A 149 -5.70 20.96 30.52
C MET A 149 -5.36 22.36 30.03
N VAL A 150 -6.39 23.17 29.89
CA VAL A 150 -6.28 24.59 29.54
C VAL A 150 -6.33 25.37 30.84
N GLY A 151 -5.37 26.27 31.07
CA GLY A 151 -5.06 26.86 32.38
C GLY A 151 -6.27 27.45 33.11
N ASP A 152 -6.67 28.68 32.78
CA ASP A 152 -7.85 29.32 33.36
C ASP A 152 -9.10 29.24 32.48
N GLU A 153 -10.23 29.70 33.01
CA GLU A 153 -11.54 29.65 32.34
C GLU A 153 -11.54 30.44 31.02
N LYS A 154 -10.87 31.60 31.00
CA LYS A 154 -10.78 32.45 29.81
C LYS A 154 -9.97 31.78 28.71
N GLN A 155 -8.85 31.15 29.05
CA GLN A 155 -8.05 30.39 28.10
C GLN A 155 -8.82 29.20 27.52
N SER A 156 -9.71 28.59 28.30
CA SER A 156 -10.58 27.50 27.86
C SER A 156 -11.63 27.99 26.85
N GLU A 157 -12.26 29.14 27.10
CA GLU A 157 -13.20 29.78 26.17
C GLU A 157 -12.52 30.20 24.85
N ASP A 158 -11.33 30.81 24.94
CA ASP A 158 -10.54 31.22 23.77
C ASP A 158 -10.18 30.02 22.88
N LEU A 159 -9.84 28.86 23.48
CA LEU A 159 -9.57 27.63 22.73
C LEU A 159 -10.82 27.09 22.03
N ILE A 160 -11.98 27.12 22.69
CA ILE A 160 -13.25 26.68 22.09
C ILE A 160 -13.60 27.57 20.90
N HIS A 161 -13.48 28.89 21.04
CA HIS A 161 -13.73 29.82 19.95
C HIS A 161 -12.78 29.61 18.75
N TYR A 162 -11.50 29.37 19.03
CA TYR A 162 -10.51 29.05 17.99
C TYR A 162 -10.87 27.75 17.24
N LEU A 163 -11.21 26.68 17.97
CA LEU A 163 -11.58 25.39 17.37
C LEU A 163 -12.88 25.48 16.55
N LEU A 164 -13.89 26.20 17.04
CA LEU A 164 -15.15 26.39 16.31
C LEU A 164 -14.96 27.22 15.04
N GLY A 165 -14.12 28.26 15.07
CA GLY A 165 -13.82 29.07 13.90
C GLY A 165 -13.10 28.30 12.79
N GLU A 166 -12.13 27.45 13.13
CA GLU A 166 -11.44 26.58 12.15
C GLU A 166 -12.35 25.44 11.66
N TYR A 167 -13.25 24.93 12.50
CA TYR A 167 -14.20 23.87 12.16
C TYR A 167 -15.21 24.30 11.09
N GLU A 168 -15.72 25.53 11.16
CA GLU A 168 -16.68 26.07 10.17
C GLU A 168 -16.04 26.32 8.80
N GLY A 169 -14.72 26.50 8.74
CA GLY A 169 -13.98 26.83 7.51
C GLY A 169 -13.44 25.62 6.74
N ASN A 170 -12.86 24.62 7.42
CA ASN A 170 -12.41 23.35 6.85
C ASN A 170 -11.93 22.37 7.95
N THR A 171 -12.60 21.21 8.09
CA THR A 171 -12.25 20.19 9.10
C THR A 171 -10.84 19.59 8.95
N GLU A 172 -10.23 19.63 7.75
CA GLU A 172 -8.86 19.15 7.54
C GLU A 172 -7.82 20.07 8.19
N LYS A 173 -8.06 21.38 8.16
CA LYS A 173 -7.17 22.37 8.80
C LYS A 173 -7.15 22.25 10.31
N LEU A 174 -8.27 21.81 10.90
CA LEU A 174 -8.37 21.57 12.34
C LEU A 174 -7.35 20.53 12.84
N TRP A 175 -7.00 19.55 12.01
CA TRP A 175 -5.99 18.54 12.36
C TRP A 175 -4.56 19.09 12.38
N GLU A 176 -4.32 20.11 11.57
CA GLU A 176 -3.05 20.86 11.49
C GLU A 176 -2.96 21.97 12.54
N SER A 177 -4.10 22.36 13.15
CA SER A 177 -4.15 23.37 14.20
C SER A 177 -3.19 23.02 15.34
N ASN A 178 -2.35 23.99 15.68
CA ASN A 178 -1.33 23.85 16.69
C ASN A 178 -1.94 24.17 18.06
N ILE A 179 -2.00 23.18 18.93
CA ILE A 179 -2.58 23.26 20.27
C ILE A 179 -1.46 22.88 21.26
N PHE A 180 -0.97 23.87 22.01
CA PHE A 180 0.12 23.72 22.99
C PHE A 180 1.46 23.21 22.40
N GLY A 181 1.83 23.69 21.20
CA GLY A 181 3.12 23.36 20.57
C GLY A 181 3.18 21.97 19.92
N LYS A 182 2.05 21.26 19.88
CA LYS A 182 1.83 20.03 19.10
C LYS A 182 0.58 20.21 18.23
N SER A 183 0.52 19.54 17.08
CA SER A 183 -0.73 19.51 16.32
C SER A 183 -1.78 18.65 17.03
N LEU A 184 -3.05 18.99 16.84
CA LEU A 184 -4.17 18.17 17.32
C LEU A 184 -4.03 16.70 16.87
N PHE A 185 -3.58 16.49 15.63
CA PHE A 185 -3.28 15.17 15.08
C PHE A 185 -2.25 14.37 15.89
N GLN A 186 -1.18 15.03 16.35
CA GLN A 186 -0.15 14.37 17.18
C GLN A 186 -0.73 13.94 18.53
N LEU A 187 -1.49 14.80 19.20
CA LEU A 187 -2.11 14.49 20.50
C LEU A 187 -3.10 13.32 20.41
N VAL A 188 -3.93 13.29 19.36
CA VAL A 188 -4.88 12.21 19.11
C VAL A 188 -4.15 10.91 18.77
N ASN A 189 -3.10 10.95 17.94
CA ASN A 189 -2.32 9.76 17.60
C ASN A 189 -1.54 9.19 18.80
N GLU A 190 -1.01 10.02 19.69
CA GLU A 190 -0.38 9.57 20.93
C GLU A 190 -1.38 8.79 21.79
N GLY A 191 -2.59 9.32 21.97
CA GLY A 191 -3.66 8.66 22.72
C GLY A 191 -4.19 7.37 22.06
N LEU A 192 -4.31 7.35 20.72
CA LEU A 192 -4.69 6.16 19.95
C LEU A 192 -3.61 5.07 20.01
N SER A 193 -2.34 5.44 19.80
CA SER A 193 -1.19 4.51 19.84
C SER A 193 -1.03 3.84 21.21
N ALA A 194 -1.26 4.58 22.29
CA ALA A 194 -1.27 4.03 23.64
C ALA A 194 -2.38 2.98 23.84
N LYS A 195 -3.60 3.22 23.31
CA LYS A 195 -4.70 2.25 23.40
C LYS A 195 -4.50 1.03 22.52
N LEU A 196 -3.92 1.21 21.32
CA LEU A 196 -3.61 0.11 20.39
C LEU A 196 -2.69 -0.94 21.02
N LYS A 197 -1.72 -0.51 21.83
CA LYS A 197 -0.78 -1.42 22.51
C LYS A 197 -1.31 -2.03 23.81
N ARG A 198 -2.52 -1.64 24.25
CA ARG A 198 -3.04 -1.99 25.58
C ARG A 198 -3.46 -3.45 25.72
N MET A 199 -3.83 -4.14 24.63
CA MET A 199 -4.24 -5.54 24.71
C MET A 199 -3.03 -6.42 25.07
N PRO A 200 -3.00 -7.06 26.27
CA PRO A 200 -1.88 -7.91 26.67
C PRO A 200 -1.78 -9.14 25.77
N GLU A 201 -0.57 -9.70 25.65
CA GLU A 201 -0.33 -10.90 24.82
C GLU A 201 -1.19 -12.09 25.25
N ASP A 202 -1.35 -12.32 26.56
CA ASP A 202 -2.20 -13.39 27.10
C ASP A 202 -3.67 -13.25 26.65
N ALA A 203 -4.19 -12.01 26.60
CA ALA A 203 -5.55 -11.77 26.09
C ALA A 203 -5.67 -12.07 24.58
N ARG A 204 -4.64 -11.72 23.79
CA ARG A 204 -4.59 -12.06 22.35
C ARG A 204 -4.57 -13.57 22.13
N MET A 205 -3.78 -14.30 22.92
CA MET A 205 -3.68 -15.75 22.84
C MET A 205 -5.00 -16.44 23.22
N LYS A 206 -5.65 -15.99 24.30
CA LYS A 206 -6.98 -16.49 24.70
C LYS A 206 -8.05 -16.26 23.63
N LEU A 207 -8.01 -15.10 22.95
CA LEU A 207 -8.92 -14.80 21.85
C LEU A 207 -8.66 -15.72 20.64
N LYS A 208 -7.39 -15.92 20.27
CA LYS A 208 -6.99 -16.85 19.20
C LYS A 208 -7.40 -18.30 19.50
N ASP A 209 -7.16 -18.79 20.72
CA ASP A 209 -7.52 -20.15 21.13
C ASP A 209 -9.04 -20.34 21.17
N SER A 210 -9.78 -19.34 21.69
CA SER A 210 -11.25 -19.35 21.67
C SER A 210 -11.80 -19.42 20.25
N LEU A 211 -11.27 -18.60 19.34
CA LEU A 211 -11.66 -18.64 17.92
C LEU A 211 -11.39 -20.02 17.30
N THR A 212 -10.23 -20.60 17.59
CA THR A 212 -9.84 -21.93 17.11
C THR A 212 -10.81 -23.02 17.58
N ARG A 213 -11.23 -22.97 18.85
CA ARG A 213 -12.21 -23.93 19.39
C ARG A 213 -13.57 -23.79 18.73
N ILE A 214 -14.07 -22.57 18.55
CA ILE A 214 -15.39 -22.33 17.91
C ILE A 214 -15.43 -22.92 16.50
N ILE A 215 -14.37 -22.70 15.72
CA ILE A 215 -14.28 -23.21 14.34
C ILE A 215 -14.28 -24.75 14.32
N ASN A 216 -13.56 -25.39 15.24
CA ASN A 216 -13.44 -26.85 15.27
C ASN A 216 -14.64 -27.58 15.90
N GLU A 217 -15.25 -26.98 16.93
CA GLU A 217 -16.28 -27.64 17.74
C GLU A 217 -17.71 -27.40 17.22
N SER A 218 -17.88 -26.56 16.19
CA SER A 218 -19.20 -26.19 15.64
C SER A 218 -20.21 -25.76 16.73
N SER A 219 -19.71 -25.10 17.78
CA SER A 219 -20.50 -24.65 18.92
C SER A 219 -21.21 -23.34 18.58
N GLY A 220 -22.54 -23.34 18.68
CA GLY A 220 -23.42 -22.27 18.18
C GLY A 220 -23.37 -20.92 18.92
N GLY A 221 -22.44 -20.71 19.86
CA GLY A 221 -22.35 -19.44 20.59
C GLY A 221 -21.04 -19.27 21.38
N LEU A 222 -20.58 -18.02 21.49
CA LEU A 222 -19.43 -17.59 22.29
C LEU A 222 -19.90 -16.59 23.35
N ILE A 223 -19.57 -16.86 24.63
CA ILE A 223 -19.68 -15.88 25.70
C ILE A 223 -18.26 -15.48 26.11
N CYS A 224 -17.92 -14.21 25.91
CA CYS A 224 -16.65 -13.64 26.37
C CYS A 224 -16.92 -12.72 27.56
N ILE A 225 -16.26 -12.97 28.68
CA ILE A 225 -16.34 -12.13 29.89
C ILE A 225 -15.03 -11.37 30.02
N ILE A 226 -15.11 -10.05 29.94
CA ILE A 226 -13.98 -9.14 30.17
C ILE A 226 -14.06 -8.70 31.63
N LEU A 227 -12.98 -8.90 32.38
CA LEU A 227 -12.84 -8.54 33.80
C LEU A 227 -12.08 -7.22 33.97
#